data_AF-A0A7W0A0G4-F1
#
_entry.id   AF-A0A7W0A0G4-F1
#
_cell.length_a   1.000
_cell.length_b   1.000
_cell.length_c   1.000
_cell.angle_alpha   90.00
_cell.angle_beta   90.00
_cell.angle_gamma   90.00
#
_symmetry.space_group_name_H-M   'P 1'
#
loop_
_entity.id
_entity.type
_entity.pdbx_description
1 polymer ?
#
loop_
_entity_poly.entity_id
_entity_poly.type
_entity_poly.pdbx_seq_one_letter_code
_entity_poly.pdbx_strand_id
1 'polypeptide(L)'
;MSAPLPGRTARDADSTLLFGLFALLLAFSLILHQLWWDGFEVRSPHFLVILAALWVALRPMSVGRFLTMTAAEVFAVATDMPDVGSHTLLVLVSGSCLLAYVGWTARRSRQLPDPGTLFERYAPFFGVQLLLVYAVAAIAKINTGFFDIQSSCAASISRQVAWFHPPLLDGAWRVAPSIWGTVALEVALPVLLAVRRTRLIGLVLGGVLHIVLALAGNVPFSALALALYVVFLPPDAPARLRALIAGSRGVGCWAMALRGWTRSPAAFPVSVGCWLAGAATFTDAPADRPALIAYGTRLVLVAVLVAGILFVLGLARGGSQGHEPGALRLGHPIFALGILLLAVNSVSPYVGLKTESSFTMFSNLHTEQGSWNHLLIPEAVRVFPYQDQLVRIT
;
A
#
# COMPACT_ATOMS: atom_id res chain seq x y z
N MET A 1 6.78 -31.63 -8.66
CA MET A 1 5.47 -30.93 -8.81
C MET A 1 4.42 -31.72 -8.04
N SER A 2 3.45 -31.06 -7.40
CA SER A 2 2.26 -31.71 -6.84
C SER A 2 1.08 -31.34 -7.73
N ALA A 3 0.35 -32.33 -8.25
CA ALA A 3 -0.87 -32.10 -9.03
C ALA A 3 -1.90 -31.28 -8.20
N PRO A 4 -2.77 -30.47 -8.84
CA PRO A 4 -3.88 -29.85 -8.13
C PRO A 4 -4.75 -30.95 -7.49
N LEU A 5 -5.18 -30.71 -6.25
CA LEU A 5 -6.10 -31.61 -5.55
C LEU A 5 -7.40 -31.75 -6.38
N PRO A 6 -7.99 -32.96 -6.46
CA PRO A 6 -9.21 -33.17 -7.23
C PRO A 6 -10.31 -32.21 -6.78
N GLY A 7 -10.86 -31.44 -7.72
CA GLY A 7 -11.92 -30.46 -7.48
C GLY A 7 -11.49 -28.98 -7.52
N ARG A 8 -10.20 -28.65 -7.60
CA ARG A 8 -9.75 -27.26 -7.85
C ARG A 8 -9.46 -27.00 -9.33
N THR A 9 -10.07 -25.96 -9.88
CA THR A 9 -9.75 -25.45 -11.21
C THR A 9 -8.39 -24.74 -11.22
N ALA A 10 -7.80 -24.57 -12.41
CA ALA A 10 -6.55 -23.80 -12.55
C ALA A 10 -6.70 -22.35 -12.05
N ARG A 11 -7.88 -21.76 -12.25
CA ARG A 11 -8.23 -20.42 -11.77
C ARG A 11 -8.18 -20.31 -10.25
N ASP A 12 -8.75 -21.28 -9.52
CA ASP A 12 -8.74 -21.26 -8.05
C ASP A 12 -7.31 -21.29 -7.48
N ALA A 13 -6.41 -22.00 -8.18
CA ALA A 13 -4.99 -22.05 -7.83
C ALA A 13 -4.29 -20.71 -8.08
N ASP A 14 -4.58 -20.04 -9.20
CA ASP A 14 -3.98 -18.74 -9.52
C ASP A 14 -4.52 -17.61 -8.62
N SER A 15 -5.82 -17.56 -8.33
CA SER A 15 -6.40 -16.64 -7.34
C SER A 15 -5.86 -16.89 -5.93
N THR A 16 -5.60 -18.15 -5.54
CA THR A 16 -4.92 -18.49 -4.28
C THR A 16 -3.48 -17.98 -4.23
N LEU A 17 -2.76 -17.97 -5.36
CA LEU A 17 -1.40 -17.43 -5.45
C LEU A 17 -1.39 -15.90 -5.39
N LEU A 18 -2.35 -15.22 -6.03
CA LEU A 18 -2.52 -13.76 -5.91
C LEU A 18 -2.85 -13.36 -4.46
N PHE A 19 -3.74 -14.10 -3.77
CA PHE A 19 -3.96 -13.91 -2.33
C PHE A 19 -2.65 -14.01 -1.54
N GLY A 20 -1.85 -15.05 -1.79
CA GLY A 20 -0.57 -15.26 -1.11
C GLY A 20 0.43 -14.14 -1.38
N LEU A 21 0.52 -13.64 -2.61
CA LEU A 21 1.39 -12.52 -2.97
C LEU A 21 0.93 -11.22 -2.28
N PHE A 22 -0.37 -10.93 -2.31
CA PHE A 22 -0.97 -9.77 -1.63
C PHE A 22 -0.72 -9.82 -0.12
N ALA A 23 -1.06 -10.93 0.54
CA ALA A 23 -0.90 -11.08 1.98
C ALA A 23 0.57 -11.00 2.43
N LEU A 24 1.50 -11.52 1.63
CA LEU A 24 2.94 -11.42 1.89
C LEU A 24 3.44 -9.97 1.77
N LEU A 25 3.07 -9.27 0.69
CA LEU A 25 3.48 -7.87 0.49
C LEU A 25 2.84 -6.93 1.52
N LEU A 26 1.58 -7.17 1.92
CA LEU A 26 0.95 -6.40 2.99
C LEU A 26 1.64 -6.66 4.34
N ALA A 27 1.98 -7.91 4.66
CA ALA A 27 2.74 -8.23 5.88
C ALA A 27 4.10 -7.50 5.92
N PHE A 28 4.84 -7.50 4.81
CA PHE A 28 6.08 -6.71 4.69
C PHE A 28 5.82 -5.20 4.77
N SER A 29 4.71 -4.70 4.23
CA SER A 29 4.34 -3.28 4.35
C SER A 29 4.11 -2.86 5.80
N LEU A 30 3.45 -3.69 6.61
CA LEU A 30 3.22 -3.40 8.03
C LEU A 30 4.51 -3.49 8.84
N ILE A 31 5.38 -4.46 8.54
CA ILE A 31 6.73 -4.55 9.11
C ILE A 31 7.56 -3.29 8.78
N LEU A 32 7.53 -2.83 7.53
CA LEU A 32 8.22 -1.61 7.11
C LEU A 32 7.57 -0.34 7.69
N HIS A 33 6.26 -0.33 7.94
CA HIS A 33 5.59 0.77 8.64
C HIS A 33 6.13 0.91 10.06
N GLN A 34 6.17 -0.20 10.82
CA GLN A 34 6.67 -0.19 12.18
C GLN A 34 8.14 0.22 12.26
N LEU A 35 9.00 -0.41 11.43
CA LEU A 35 10.44 -0.08 11.37
C LEU A 35 10.71 1.39 11.02
N TRP A 36 9.76 2.08 10.39
CA TRP A 36 9.89 3.47 9.97
C TRP A 36 9.45 4.48 11.03
N TRP A 37 8.33 4.22 11.72
CA TRP A 37 7.73 5.17 12.68
C TRP A 37 8.13 4.86 14.13
N ASP A 38 7.98 3.60 14.55
CA ASP A 38 8.18 3.11 15.92
C ASP A 38 9.52 2.36 16.09
N GLY A 39 10.24 2.15 14.98
CA GLY A 39 11.45 1.31 14.94
C GLY A 39 11.18 -0.12 15.38
N PHE A 40 11.74 -0.49 16.53
CA PHE A 40 11.62 -1.83 17.13
C PHE A 40 10.83 -1.83 18.45
N GLU A 41 10.00 -0.83 18.73
CA GLU A 41 9.18 -0.78 19.95
C GLU A 41 8.35 -2.05 20.13
N VAL A 42 8.32 -2.57 21.36
CA VAL A 42 7.68 -3.82 21.77
C VAL A 42 6.52 -3.63 22.76
N ARG A 43 6.39 -2.43 23.34
CA ARG A 43 5.32 -2.02 24.27
C ARG A 43 4.10 -1.44 23.56
N SER A 44 4.24 -1.07 22.29
CA SER A 44 3.17 -0.57 21.42
C SER A 44 2.21 -1.70 21.00
N PRO A 45 0.89 -1.44 20.85
CA PRO A 45 -0.06 -2.37 20.23
C PRO A 45 0.40 -2.88 18.86
N HIS A 46 1.15 -2.07 18.12
CA HIS A 46 1.74 -2.44 16.82
C HIS A 46 2.72 -3.62 16.90
N PHE A 47 3.29 -3.94 18.06
CA PHE A 47 4.08 -5.16 18.21
C PHE A 47 3.26 -6.43 17.95
N LEU A 48 1.95 -6.43 18.25
CA LEU A 48 1.04 -7.52 17.89
C LEU A 48 0.87 -7.64 16.37
N VAL A 49 0.87 -6.50 15.65
CA VAL A 49 0.85 -6.45 14.19
C VAL A 49 2.10 -7.12 13.64
N ILE A 50 3.29 -6.81 14.19
CA ILE A 50 4.55 -7.44 13.77
C ILE A 50 4.52 -8.95 13.98
N LEU A 51 4.12 -9.43 15.16
CA LEU A 51 4.00 -10.87 15.43
C LEU A 51 3.06 -11.54 14.42
N ALA A 52 1.91 -10.93 14.12
CA ALA A 52 0.96 -11.47 13.15
C ALA A 52 1.47 -11.39 11.70
N ALA A 53 2.17 -10.33 11.32
CA ALA A 53 2.76 -10.14 9.99
C ALA A 53 3.89 -11.15 9.73
N LEU A 54 4.79 -11.36 10.70
CA LEU A 54 5.79 -12.44 10.66
C LEU A 54 5.12 -13.80 10.52
N TRP A 55 4.01 -14.04 11.24
CA TRP A 55 3.26 -15.29 11.13
C TRP A 55 2.61 -15.50 9.76
N VAL A 56 2.08 -14.42 9.15
CA VAL A 56 1.57 -14.42 7.77
C VAL A 56 2.69 -14.71 6.78
N ALA A 57 3.85 -14.06 6.88
CA ALA A 57 4.97 -14.23 5.96
C ALA A 57 5.45 -15.69 5.85
N LEU A 58 5.32 -16.48 6.93
CA LEU A 58 5.63 -17.91 6.92
C LEU A 58 4.59 -18.78 6.16
N ARG A 59 3.31 -18.39 6.13
CA ARG A 59 2.27 -19.10 5.37
C ARG A 59 1.25 -18.11 4.79
N PRO A 60 1.61 -17.35 3.75
CA PRO A 60 0.81 -16.21 3.31
C PRO A 60 -0.50 -16.62 2.62
N MET A 61 -0.64 -17.89 2.22
CA MET A 61 -1.92 -18.46 1.75
C MET A 61 -2.90 -18.85 2.89
N SER A 62 -2.61 -18.49 4.15
CA SER A 62 -3.47 -18.84 5.29
C SER A 62 -4.42 -17.70 5.63
N VAL A 63 -5.71 -17.86 5.29
CA VAL A 63 -6.77 -16.91 5.62
C VAL A 63 -6.84 -16.61 7.12
N GLY A 64 -6.74 -17.62 7.98
CA GLY A 64 -6.75 -17.41 9.44
C GLY A 64 -5.65 -16.46 9.93
N ARG A 65 -4.40 -16.68 9.49
CA ARG A 65 -3.27 -15.81 9.87
C ARG A 65 -3.42 -14.39 9.33
N PHE A 66 -3.88 -14.28 8.08
CA PHE A 66 -4.15 -12.99 7.44
C PHE A 66 -5.21 -12.20 8.20
N LEU A 67 -6.30 -12.84 8.63
CA LEU A 67 -7.33 -12.20 9.46
C LEU A 67 -6.82 -11.83 10.85
N THR A 68 -5.94 -12.63 11.47
CA THR A 68 -5.26 -12.24 12.73
C THR A 68 -4.42 -10.98 12.55
N MET A 69 -3.66 -10.88 11.45
CA MET A 69 -2.88 -9.69 11.12
C MET A 69 -3.78 -8.47 10.87
N THR A 70 -4.86 -8.63 10.10
CA THR A 70 -5.85 -7.57 9.89
C THR A 70 -6.52 -7.12 11.19
N ALA A 71 -6.83 -8.05 12.10
CA ALA A 71 -7.45 -7.71 13.38
C ALA A 71 -6.49 -7.00 14.34
N ALA A 72 -5.22 -7.42 14.39
CA ALA A 72 -4.18 -6.74 15.14
C ALA A 72 -3.96 -5.30 14.63
N GLU A 73 -3.90 -5.14 13.31
CA GLU A 73 -3.74 -3.84 12.64
C GLU A 73 -4.94 -2.91 12.91
N VAL A 74 -6.17 -3.39 12.71
CA VAL A 74 -7.38 -2.61 13.01
C VAL A 74 -7.45 -2.21 14.48
N PHE A 75 -6.99 -3.07 15.40
CA PHE A 75 -6.93 -2.75 16.83
C PHE A 75 -5.87 -1.68 17.13
N ALA A 76 -4.64 -1.84 16.63
CA ALA A 76 -3.56 -0.90 16.90
C ALA A 76 -3.83 0.49 16.28
N VAL A 77 -4.32 0.56 15.04
CA VAL A 77 -4.72 1.84 14.44
C VAL A 77 -5.91 2.47 15.18
N ALA A 78 -6.82 1.66 15.75
CA ALA A 78 -7.91 2.21 16.56
C ALA A 78 -7.45 2.76 17.92
N THR A 79 -6.30 2.34 18.46
CA THR A 79 -5.71 2.95 19.67
C THR A 79 -4.99 4.26 19.38
N ASP A 80 -4.56 4.49 18.13
CA ASP A 80 -3.90 5.72 17.69
C ASP A 80 -4.89 6.82 17.28
N MET A 81 -6.19 6.50 17.13
CA MET A 81 -7.22 7.48 16.78
C MET A 81 -7.37 8.55 17.87
N PRO A 82 -7.45 9.85 17.52
CA PRO A 82 -7.69 10.38 16.17
C PRO A 82 -6.43 10.63 15.31
N ASP A 83 -5.23 10.52 15.88
CA ASP A 83 -3.97 11.05 15.35
C ASP A 83 -3.32 10.12 14.30
N VAL A 84 -4.08 9.77 13.25
CA VAL A 84 -3.69 8.77 12.24
C VAL A 84 -3.41 9.35 10.85
N GLY A 85 -2.33 8.87 10.23
CA GLY A 85 -1.99 9.18 8.84
C GLY A 85 -3.06 8.69 7.84
N SER A 86 -3.12 9.32 6.66
CA SER A 86 -4.11 8.97 5.62
C SER A 86 -4.00 7.49 5.19
N HIS A 87 -2.78 6.95 5.00
CA HIS A 87 -2.60 5.54 4.65
C HIS A 87 -3.01 4.60 5.77
N THR A 88 -2.82 5.00 7.02
CA THR A 88 -3.23 4.24 8.22
C THR A 88 -4.76 4.18 8.33
N LEU A 89 -5.46 5.30 8.09
CA LEU A 89 -6.92 5.34 8.01
C LEU A 89 -7.47 4.45 6.87
N LEU A 90 -6.79 4.42 5.71
CA LEU A 90 -7.15 3.53 4.61
C LEU A 90 -7.08 2.06 5.07
N VAL A 91 -6.01 1.67 5.77
CA VAL A 91 -5.85 0.31 6.27
C VAL A 91 -6.91 -0.03 7.33
N LEU A 92 -7.22 0.89 8.26
CA LEU A 92 -8.29 0.73 9.26
C LEU A 92 -9.66 0.44 8.61
N VAL A 93 -10.09 1.28 7.67
CA VAL A 93 -11.38 1.09 6.98
C VAL A 93 -11.37 -0.21 6.18
N SER A 94 -10.27 -0.50 5.48
CA SER A 94 -10.14 -1.71 4.67
C SER A 94 -10.22 -2.99 5.50
N GLY A 95 -9.46 -3.04 6.59
CA GLY A 95 -9.41 -4.16 7.52
C GLY A 95 -10.74 -4.37 8.21
N SER A 96 -11.37 -3.29 8.67
CA SER A 96 -12.71 -3.32 9.29
C SER A 96 -13.77 -3.90 8.33
N CYS A 97 -13.78 -3.45 7.08
CA CYS A 97 -14.69 -3.96 6.05
C CYS A 97 -14.45 -5.44 5.73
N LEU A 98 -13.17 -5.87 5.64
CA LEU A 98 -12.78 -7.26 5.41
C LEU A 98 -13.19 -8.17 6.58
N LEU A 99 -12.91 -7.77 7.82
CA LEU A 99 -13.26 -8.51 9.03
C LEU A 99 -14.78 -8.62 9.19
N ALA A 100 -15.53 -7.54 8.94
CA ALA A 100 -16.98 -7.54 8.96
C ALA A 100 -17.58 -8.47 7.88
N TYR A 101 -17.03 -8.44 6.66
CA TYR A 101 -17.45 -9.32 5.56
C TYR A 101 -17.19 -10.80 5.87
N VAL A 102 -16.00 -11.14 6.38
CA VAL A 102 -15.65 -12.52 6.71
C VAL A 102 -16.44 -13.00 7.93
N GLY A 103 -16.62 -12.17 8.95
CA GLY A 103 -17.46 -12.47 10.12
C GLY A 103 -18.93 -12.73 9.74
N TRP A 104 -19.49 -11.94 8.83
CA TRP A 104 -20.83 -12.18 8.26
C TRP A 104 -20.89 -13.51 7.50
N THR A 105 -19.89 -13.77 6.65
CA THR A 105 -19.82 -14.99 5.84
C THR A 105 -19.70 -16.24 6.72
N ALA A 106 -18.77 -16.25 7.67
CA ALA A 106 -18.53 -17.35 8.60
C ALA A 106 -19.71 -17.62 9.55
N ARG A 107 -20.46 -16.58 9.96
CA ARG A 107 -21.72 -16.75 10.71
C ARG A 107 -22.78 -17.50 9.91
N ARG A 108 -22.86 -17.30 8.59
CA ARG A 108 -23.83 -17.97 7.70
C ARG A 108 -23.38 -19.36 7.25
N SER A 109 -22.13 -19.53 6.83
CA SER A 109 -21.59 -20.78 6.28
C SER A 109 -20.98 -21.73 7.33
N ARG A 110 -20.73 -21.25 8.55
CA ARG A 110 -19.93 -21.93 9.61
C ARG A 110 -18.49 -22.27 9.18
N GLN A 111 -17.99 -21.69 8.08
CA GLN A 111 -16.66 -21.95 7.54
C GLN A 111 -16.00 -20.63 7.09
N LEU A 112 -14.67 -20.57 7.18
CA LEU A 112 -13.91 -19.48 6.55
C LEU A 112 -13.88 -19.69 5.02
N PRO A 113 -13.96 -18.62 4.21
CA PRO A 113 -13.75 -18.74 2.76
C PRO A 113 -12.33 -19.22 2.47
N ASP A 114 -12.15 -19.95 1.37
CA ASP A 114 -10.81 -20.28 0.89
C ASP A 114 -10.07 -19.02 0.40
N PRO A 115 -8.73 -19.06 0.30
CA PRO A 115 -7.94 -17.86 -0.02
C PRO A 115 -8.25 -17.27 -1.40
N GLY A 116 -8.55 -18.11 -2.39
CA GLY A 116 -8.86 -17.68 -3.76
C GLY A 116 -10.22 -16.99 -3.83
N THR A 117 -11.27 -17.63 -3.29
CA THR A 117 -12.61 -17.02 -3.20
C THR A 117 -12.60 -15.73 -2.39
N LEU A 118 -11.80 -15.66 -1.32
CA LEU A 118 -11.66 -14.44 -0.52
C LEU A 118 -11.03 -13.31 -1.37
N PHE A 119 -9.92 -13.59 -2.06
CA PHE A 119 -9.26 -12.63 -2.96
C PHE A 119 -10.17 -12.13 -4.08
N GLU A 120 -10.85 -13.03 -4.81
CA GLU A 120 -11.73 -12.63 -5.91
C GLU A 120 -12.87 -11.70 -5.46
N ARG A 121 -13.32 -11.82 -4.20
CA ARG A 121 -14.38 -10.97 -3.64
C ARG A 121 -13.91 -9.62 -3.11
N TYR A 122 -12.70 -9.53 -2.55
CA TYR A 122 -12.18 -8.28 -1.99
C TYR A 122 -11.29 -7.49 -2.97
N ALA A 123 -10.69 -8.13 -3.98
CA ALA A 123 -9.78 -7.46 -4.93
C ALA A 123 -10.42 -6.24 -5.64
N PRO A 124 -11.71 -6.27 -6.05
CA PRO A 124 -12.38 -5.08 -6.59
C PRO A 124 -12.47 -3.92 -5.59
N PHE A 125 -12.60 -4.20 -4.29
CA PHE A 125 -12.68 -3.18 -3.25
C PHE A 125 -11.34 -2.45 -3.09
N PHE A 126 -10.23 -3.17 -2.90
CA PHE A 126 -8.88 -2.56 -2.90
C PHE A 126 -8.56 -1.84 -4.21
N GLY A 127 -9.03 -2.38 -5.34
CA GLY A 127 -8.91 -1.73 -6.65
C GLY A 127 -9.58 -0.35 -6.65
N VAL A 128 -10.87 -0.27 -6.30
CA VAL A 128 -11.62 0.99 -6.24
C VAL A 128 -11.03 1.95 -5.20
N GLN A 129 -10.58 1.44 -4.04
CA GLN A 129 -9.91 2.26 -3.02
C GLN A 129 -8.64 2.94 -3.56
N LEU A 130 -7.76 2.20 -4.24
CA LEU A 130 -6.52 2.77 -4.77
C LEU A 130 -6.79 3.82 -5.86
N LEU A 131 -7.78 3.56 -6.72
CA LEU A 131 -8.25 4.51 -7.73
C LEU A 131 -8.81 5.79 -7.09
N LEU A 132 -9.60 5.66 -6.02
CA LEU A 132 -10.14 6.79 -5.25
C LEU A 132 -9.01 7.62 -4.63
N VAL A 133 -8.03 6.99 -3.97
CA VAL A 133 -6.91 7.69 -3.34
C VAL A 133 -6.09 8.47 -4.36
N TYR A 134 -5.75 7.89 -5.52
CA TYR A 134 -5.06 8.64 -6.58
C TYR A 134 -5.90 9.77 -7.15
N ALA A 135 -7.20 9.56 -7.39
CA ALA A 135 -8.08 10.61 -7.91
C ALA A 135 -8.23 11.79 -6.93
N VAL A 136 -8.33 11.52 -5.62
CA VAL A 136 -8.42 12.55 -4.59
C VAL A 136 -7.09 13.28 -4.42
N ALA A 137 -5.96 12.55 -4.42
CA ALA A 137 -4.63 13.15 -4.35
C ALA A 137 -4.34 14.05 -5.56
N ALA A 138 -4.77 13.64 -6.76
CA ALA A 138 -4.70 14.42 -7.97
C ALA A 138 -5.52 15.71 -7.88
N ILE A 139 -6.81 15.61 -7.51
CA ILE A 139 -7.70 16.77 -7.35
C ILE A 139 -7.12 17.75 -6.34
N ALA A 140 -6.71 17.26 -5.16
CA ALA A 140 -6.16 18.08 -4.10
C ALA A 140 -4.93 18.90 -4.52
N LYS A 141 -4.11 18.38 -5.44
CA LYS A 141 -2.93 19.08 -6.00
C LYS A 141 -3.24 20.13 -7.05
N ILE A 142 -4.50 20.29 -7.48
CA ILE A 142 -4.92 21.34 -8.42
C ILE A 142 -5.28 22.61 -7.63
N ASN A 143 -4.25 23.17 -6.97
CA ASN A 143 -4.32 24.38 -6.14
C ASN A 143 -3.07 25.25 -6.37
N THR A 144 -3.12 26.54 -6.02
CA THR A 144 -2.02 27.47 -6.30
C THR A 144 -0.74 27.16 -5.52
N GLY A 145 -0.83 26.63 -4.30
CA GLY A 145 0.32 26.27 -3.47
C GLY A 145 1.12 25.09 -4.02
N PHE A 146 0.47 24.10 -4.64
CA PHE A 146 1.18 22.96 -5.22
C PHE A 146 2.02 23.33 -6.44
N PHE A 147 1.57 24.33 -7.21
CA PHE A 147 2.26 24.82 -8.40
C PHE A 147 3.34 25.88 -8.10
N ASP A 148 3.41 26.41 -6.87
CA ASP A 148 4.52 27.28 -6.46
C ASP A 148 5.82 26.48 -6.24
N ILE A 149 6.83 26.81 -7.04
CA ILE A 149 8.18 26.21 -7.00
C ILE A 149 8.85 26.36 -5.63
N GLN A 150 8.52 27.39 -4.84
CA GLN A 150 9.15 27.62 -3.54
C GLN A 150 8.54 26.78 -2.42
N SER A 151 7.21 26.77 -2.30
CA SER A 151 6.47 26.12 -1.21
C SER A 151 5.97 24.70 -1.52
N SER A 152 5.93 24.27 -2.79
CA SER A 152 5.38 22.96 -3.17
C SER A 152 6.02 21.77 -2.45
N CYS A 153 5.18 20.87 -1.93
CA CYS A 153 5.62 19.62 -1.34
C CYS A 153 6.40 18.77 -2.35
N ALA A 154 6.08 18.80 -3.65
CA ALA A 154 6.86 18.08 -4.67
C ALA A 154 8.25 18.69 -4.88
N ALA A 155 8.41 20.00 -4.69
CA ALA A 155 9.72 20.64 -4.67
C ALA A 155 10.54 20.20 -3.45
N SER A 156 9.92 20.14 -2.26
CA SER A 156 10.56 19.66 -1.02
C SER A 156 10.98 18.18 -1.12
N ILE A 157 10.04 17.31 -1.52
CA ILE A 157 10.25 15.86 -1.73
C ILE A 157 11.31 15.60 -2.80
N SER A 158 11.37 16.41 -3.87
CA SER A 158 12.42 16.26 -4.89
C SER A 158 13.82 16.65 -4.42
N ARG A 159 13.94 17.47 -3.36
CA ARG A 159 15.21 17.88 -2.73
C ARG A 159 15.66 16.92 -1.63
N GLN A 160 14.74 16.09 -1.12
CA GLN A 160 15.07 14.75 -0.66
C GLN A 160 15.51 13.91 -1.89
N VAL A 161 15.75 12.59 -1.78
CA VAL A 161 16.43 11.78 -2.82
C VAL A 161 17.92 12.13 -3.04
N ALA A 162 18.27 13.42 -3.14
CA ALA A 162 19.64 13.94 -3.38
C ALA A 162 20.68 13.60 -2.30
N TRP A 163 20.28 12.93 -1.21
CA TRP A 163 21.23 12.28 -0.30
C TRP A 163 21.95 11.09 -0.96
N PHE A 164 21.40 10.55 -2.06
CA PHE A 164 22.24 9.98 -3.11
C PHE A 164 22.83 11.14 -3.92
N HIS A 165 24.16 11.27 -3.93
CA HIS A 165 24.91 12.34 -4.62
C HIS A 165 25.38 12.05 -6.08
N PRO A 166 24.58 11.55 -7.04
CA PRO A 166 24.88 11.78 -8.45
C PRO A 166 24.75 13.29 -8.75
N PRO A 167 25.76 13.94 -9.38
CA PRO A 167 25.68 15.35 -9.78
C PRO A 167 24.47 15.70 -10.67
N LEU A 168 23.91 14.69 -11.36
CA LEU A 168 22.69 14.81 -12.15
C LEU A 168 21.46 15.16 -11.30
N LEU A 169 21.39 14.67 -10.06
CA LEU A 169 20.24 14.83 -9.19
C LEU A 169 20.22 16.17 -8.46
N ASP A 170 21.37 16.82 -8.22
CA ASP A 170 21.39 18.02 -7.37
C ASP A 170 20.82 19.30 -8.02
N GLY A 171 20.73 19.34 -9.36
CA GLY A 171 20.32 20.53 -10.09
C GLY A 171 18.86 20.96 -9.89
N ALA A 172 18.62 22.28 -9.91
CA ALA A 172 17.28 22.87 -9.78
C ALA A 172 16.30 22.48 -10.91
N TRP A 173 16.82 21.98 -12.04
CA TRP A 173 16.03 21.52 -13.18
C TRP A 173 14.98 20.44 -12.83
N ARG A 174 15.17 19.69 -11.73
CA ARG A 174 14.25 18.63 -11.28
C ARG A 174 12.93 19.13 -10.67
N VAL A 175 12.87 20.39 -10.23
CA VAL A 175 11.75 20.89 -9.40
C VAL A 175 10.46 21.06 -10.20
N ALA A 176 10.52 21.72 -11.37
CA ALA A 176 9.32 21.84 -12.21
C ALA A 176 8.83 20.46 -12.73
N PRO A 177 9.71 19.54 -13.20
CA PRO A 177 9.33 18.16 -13.50
C PRO A 177 8.73 17.38 -12.32
N SER A 178 9.16 17.59 -11.07
CA SER A 178 8.54 16.89 -9.94
C SER A 178 7.11 17.39 -9.69
N ILE A 179 6.87 18.69 -9.74
CA ILE A 179 5.53 19.28 -9.63
C ILE A 179 4.61 18.76 -10.75
N TRP A 180 4.94 19.07 -12.01
CA TRP A 180 4.08 18.74 -13.15
C TRP A 180 3.99 17.23 -13.40
N GLY A 181 5.08 16.50 -13.19
CA GLY A 181 5.13 15.04 -13.30
C GLY A 181 4.25 14.35 -12.25
N THR A 182 4.24 14.82 -10.99
CA THR A 182 3.35 14.28 -9.96
C THR A 182 1.88 14.51 -10.33
N VAL A 183 1.47 15.71 -10.74
CA VAL A 183 0.07 15.95 -11.17
C VAL A 183 -0.30 15.08 -12.37
N ALA A 184 0.55 15.04 -13.40
CA ALA A 184 0.29 14.23 -14.59
C ALA A 184 0.16 12.74 -14.27
N LEU A 185 1.02 12.20 -13.40
CA LEU A 185 0.95 10.80 -12.97
C LEU A 185 -0.28 10.53 -12.10
N GLU A 186 -0.58 11.35 -11.10
CA GLU A 186 -1.74 11.14 -10.22
C GLU A 186 -3.08 11.29 -10.97
N VAL A 187 -3.17 12.17 -11.98
CA VAL A 187 -4.34 12.27 -12.88
C VAL A 187 -4.42 11.05 -13.81
N ALA A 188 -3.29 10.58 -14.35
CA ALA A 188 -3.29 9.45 -15.29
C ALA A 188 -3.53 8.10 -14.62
N LEU A 189 -2.99 7.86 -13.42
CA LEU A 189 -3.02 6.55 -12.75
C LEU A 189 -4.43 5.97 -12.54
N PRO A 190 -5.45 6.73 -12.08
CA PRO A 190 -6.83 6.25 -12.00
C PRO A 190 -7.35 5.73 -13.34
N VAL A 191 -7.14 6.48 -14.42
CA VAL A 191 -7.59 6.11 -15.77
C VAL A 191 -6.82 4.90 -16.29
N LEU A 192 -5.49 4.93 -16.20
CA LEU A 192 -4.60 3.90 -16.71
C LEU A 192 -4.85 2.54 -16.03
N LEU A 193 -5.03 2.52 -14.71
CA LEU A 193 -5.26 1.30 -13.93
C LEU A 193 -6.68 0.75 -14.08
N ALA A 194 -7.70 1.62 -14.15
CA ALA A 194 -9.08 1.23 -14.38
C ALA A 194 -9.25 0.59 -15.78
N VAL A 195 -8.70 1.21 -16.82
CA VAL A 195 -8.82 0.74 -18.21
C VAL A 195 -7.90 -0.46 -18.47
N ARG A 196 -8.48 -1.63 -18.75
CA ARG A 196 -7.75 -2.91 -18.90
C ARG A 196 -6.56 -2.84 -19.86
N ARG A 197 -6.70 -2.13 -20.99
CA ARG A 197 -5.68 -2.05 -22.05
C ARG A 197 -4.43 -1.27 -21.60
N THR A 198 -4.58 -0.31 -20.69
CA THR A 198 -3.51 0.57 -20.21
C THR A 198 -2.97 0.17 -18.84
N ARG A 199 -3.57 -0.83 -18.18
CA ARG A 199 -3.25 -1.19 -16.79
C ARG A 199 -1.78 -1.54 -16.54
N LEU A 200 -1.12 -2.21 -17.49
CA LEU A 200 0.31 -2.50 -17.37
C LEU A 200 1.17 -1.22 -17.42
N ILE A 201 0.76 -0.22 -18.21
CA ILE A 201 1.39 1.11 -18.23
C ILE A 201 1.16 1.80 -16.88
N GLY A 202 -0.07 1.76 -16.35
CA GLY A 202 -0.38 2.29 -15.02
C GLY A 202 0.45 1.65 -13.91
N LEU A 203 0.66 0.33 -13.94
CA LEU A 203 1.50 -0.39 -12.98
C LEU A 203 2.99 -0.01 -13.09
N VAL A 204 3.50 0.19 -14.30
CA VAL A 204 4.90 0.63 -14.50
C VAL A 204 5.08 2.07 -14.03
N LEU A 205 4.22 3.00 -14.46
CA LEU A 205 4.30 4.42 -14.08
C LEU A 205 4.08 4.62 -12.58
N GLY A 206 3.14 3.88 -12.00
CA GLY A 206 2.89 3.86 -10.56
C GLY A 206 4.06 3.30 -9.78
N GLY A 207 4.66 2.20 -10.25
CA GLY A 207 5.91 1.66 -9.69
C GLY A 207 7.05 2.69 -9.71
N VAL A 208 7.21 3.45 -10.80
CA VAL A 208 8.22 4.53 -10.91
C VAL A 208 7.93 5.66 -9.92
N LEU A 209 6.67 6.11 -9.80
CA LEU A 209 6.25 7.10 -8.80
C LEU A 209 6.62 6.63 -7.38
N HIS A 210 6.31 5.38 -7.05
CA HIS A 210 6.63 4.80 -5.73
C HIS A 210 8.12 4.53 -5.50
N ILE A 211 8.93 4.34 -6.55
CA ILE A 211 10.40 4.36 -6.41
C ILE A 211 10.87 5.75 -5.98
N VAL A 212 10.41 6.81 -6.63
CA VAL A 212 10.78 8.20 -6.27
C VAL A 212 10.31 8.53 -4.85
N LEU A 213 9.08 8.16 -4.50
CA LEU A 213 8.53 8.38 -3.16
C LEU A 213 9.28 7.58 -2.08
N ALA A 214 9.61 6.30 -2.31
CA ALA A 214 10.43 5.50 -1.41
C ALA A 214 11.86 6.08 -1.28
N LEU A 215 12.47 6.53 -2.38
CA LEU A 215 13.75 7.24 -2.38
C LEU A 215 13.70 8.63 -1.74
N ALA A 216 12.51 9.20 -1.48
CA ALA A 216 12.34 10.39 -0.67
C ALA A 216 12.04 10.07 0.81
N GLY A 217 11.84 8.80 1.15
CA GLY A 217 11.52 8.34 2.50
C GLY A 217 10.04 7.98 2.74
N ASN A 218 9.18 8.03 1.74
CA ASN A 218 7.79 7.59 1.86
C ASN A 218 7.68 6.05 1.71
N VAL A 219 8.48 5.32 2.50
CA VAL A 219 8.61 3.86 2.47
C VAL A 219 7.31 3.15 2.83
N PRO A 220 6.60 3.48 3.94
CA PRO A 220 5.40 2.72 4.33
C PRO A 220 4.26 2.84 3.31
N PHE A 221 4.01 4.06 2.81
CA PHE A 221 3.01 4.31 1.77
C PHE A 221 3.33 3.56 0.46
N SER A 222 4.61 3.53 0.08
CA SER A 222 5.04 2.87 -1.16
C SER A 222 5.04 1.33 -1.05
N ALA A 223 5.29 0.78 0.14
CA ALA A 223 5.10 -0.64 0.41
C ALA A 223 3.61 -1.05 0.38
N LEU A 224 2.72 -0.21 0.92
CA LEU A 224 1.27 -0.44 0.89
C LEU A 224 0.73 -0.41 -0.55
N ALA A 225 1.14 0.58 -1.34
CA ALA A 225 0.76 0.68 -2.74
C ALA A 225 1.23 -0.53 -3.57
N LEU A 226 2.44 -1.03 -3.31
CA LEU A 226 2.96 -2.24 -3.93
C LEU A 226 2.11 -3.49 -3.60
N ALA A 227 1.63 -3.62 -2.36
CA ALA A 227 0.70 -4.68 -2.00
C ALA A 227 -0.63 -4.54 -2.76
N LEU A 228 -1.20 -3.32 -2.80
CA LEU A 228 -2.44 -3.03 -3.51
C LEU A 228 -2.33 -3.27 -5.04
N TYR A 229 -1.18 -3.04 -5.66
CA TYR A 229 -0.95 -3.33 -7.09
C TYR A 229 -1.14 -4.80 -7.48
N VAL A 230 -1.09 -5.75 -6.55
CA VAL A 230 -1.38 -7.17 -6.83
C VAL A 230 -2.80 -7.36 -7.40
N VAL A 231 -3.79 -6.55 -7.00
CA VAL A 231 -5.18 -6.66 -7.51
C VAL A 231 -5.33 -6.23 -8.97
N PHE A 232 -4.33 -5.53 -9.51
CA PHE A 232 -4.28 -5.08 -10.90
C PHE A 232 -3.47 -6.02 -11.80
N LEU A 233 -2.80 -7.04 -11.25
CA LEU A 233 -2.05 -8.00 -12.06
C LEU A 233 -2.98 -8.81 -13.00
N PRO A 234 -2.53 -9.14 -14.22
CA PRO A 234 -3.24 -10.07 -15.11
C PRO A 234 -3.48 -11.46 -14.48
N PRO A 235 -4.57 -12.17 -14.84
CA PRO A 235 -4.84 -13.52 -14.35
C PRO A 235 -3.73 -14.54 -14.65
N ASP A 236 -2.95 -14.35 -15.71
CA ASP A 236 -1.82 -15.21 -16.09
C ASP A 236 -0.51 -14.87 -15.37
N ALA A 237 -0.47 -13.80 -14.56
CA ALA A 237 0.72 -13.40 -13.81
C ALA A 237 1.24 -14.49 -12.86
N PRO A 238 0.42 -15.24 -12.08
CA PRO A 238 0.92 -16.30 -11.22
C PRO A 238 1.51 -17.48 -11.99
N ALA A 239 0.97 -17.81 -13.17
CA ALA A 239 1.54 -18.83 -14.06
C ALA A 239 2.92 -18.41 -14.57
N ARG A 240 3.08 -17.14 -14.99
CA ARG A 240 4.37 -16.58 -15.44
C ARG A 240 5.39 -16.46 -14.31
N LEU A 241 4.96 -16.05 -13.11
CA LEU A 241 5.83 -16.02 -11.92
C LEU A 241 6.33 -17.44 -11.57
N ARG A 242 5.46 -18.45 -11.61
CA ARG A 242 5.85 -19.86 -11.46
C ARG A 242 6.86 -20.30 -12.52
N ALA A 243 6.66 -19.91 -13.79
CA ALA A 243 7.58 -20.22 -14.87
C ALA A 243 8.96 -19.56 -14.70
N LEU A 244 9.02 -18.29 -14.27
CA LEU A 244 10.28 -17.59 -13.99
C LEU A 244 11.06 -18.24 -12.84
N ILE A 245 10.38 -18.60 -11.74
CA ILE A 245 11.00 -19.29 -10.59
C ILE A 245 11.52 -20.68 -11.00
N ALA A 246 10.78 -21.40 -11.86
CA ALA A 246 11.20 -22.72 -12.34
C ALA A 246 12.33 -22.67 -13.39
N GLY A 247 12.35 -21.63 -14.24
CA GLY A 247 13.34 -21.46 -15.30
C GLY A 247 14.75 -21.08 -14.81
N SER A 248 14.85 -20.45 -13.63
CA SER A 248 16.13 -20.14 -13.00
C SER A 248 16.50 -21.15 -11.92
N ARG A 249 17.52 -21.99 -12.17
CA ARG A 249 18.00 -22.99 -11.19
C ARG A 249 18.33 -22.37 -9.83
N GLY A 250 18.95 -21.18 -9.82
CA GLY A 250 19.29 -20.46 -8.59
C GLY A 250 18.03 -20.01 -7.82
N VAL A 251 17.11 -19.30 -8.48
CA VAL A 251 15.87 -18.80 -7.86
C VAL A 251 14.98 -19.97 -7.40
N GLY A 252 14.88 -21.04 -8.19
CA GLY A 252 14.16 -22.26 -7.81
C GLY A 252 14.75 -22.93 -6.58
N CYS A 253 16.08 -23.02 -6.47
CA CYS A 253 16.75 -23.56 -5.29
C CYS A 253 16.47 -22.71 -4.03
N TRP A 254 16.62 -21.38 -4.13
CA TRP A 254 16.29 -20.46 -3.04
C TRP A 254 14.81 -20.54 -2.64
N ALA A 255 13.89 -20.59 -3.60
CA ALA A 255 12.46 -20.73 -3.35
C ALA A 255 12.12 -22.06 -2.64
N MET A 256 12.81 -23.16 -2.98
CA MET A 256 12.65 -24.44 -2.28
C MET A 256 13.22 -24.39 -0.85
N ALA A 257 14.40 -23.80 -0.66
CA ALA A 257 15.02 -23.63 0.66
C ALA A 257 14.15 -22.75 1.58
N LEU A 258 13.69 -21.60 1.08
CA LEU A 258 12.75 -20.72 1.79
C LEU A 258 11.43 -21.44 2.12
N ARG A 259 10.88 -22.25 1.20
CA ARG A 259 9.67 -23.05 1.46
C ARG A 259 9.90 -24.17 2.49
N GLY A 260 11.12 -24.68 2.61
CA GLY A 260 11.54 -25.58 3.69
C GLY A 260 11.57 -24.84 5.02
N TRP A 261 12.28 -23.72 5.06
CA TRP A 261 12.38 -22.83 6.23
C TRP A 261 11.00 -22.42 6.76
N THR A 262 10.14 -21.83 5.93
CA THR A 262 8.83 -21.31 6.37
C THR A 262 7.84 -22.38 6.84
N ARG A 263 8.16 -23.66 6.64
CA ARG A 263 7.42 -24.81 7.19
C ARG A 263 7.98 -25.33 8.50
N SER A 264 9.24 -25.01 8.83
CA SER A 264 9.88 -25.38 10.09
C SER A 264 9.12 -24.81 11.30
N PRO A 265 8.92 -25.57 12.39
CA PRO A 265 8.37 -25.04 13.63
C PRO A 265 9.27 -23.95 14.24
N ALA A 266 10.58 -23.98 13.97
CA ALA A 266 11.53 -22.98 14.46
C ALA A 266 11.44 -21.63 13.75
N ALA A 267 10.83 -21.55 12.56
CA ALA A 267 10.89 -20.32 11.75
C ALA A 267 10.18 -19.13 12.40
N PHE A 268 9.06 -19.36 13.10
CA PHE A 268 8.37 -18.30 13.84
C PHE A 268 9.16 -17.81 15.06
N PRO A 269 9.56 -18.65 16.04
CA PRO A 269 10.33 -18.18 17.19
C PRO A 269 11.68 -17.59 16.80
N VAL A 270 12.33 -18.06 15.73
CA VAL A 270 13.56 -17.42 15.21
C VAL A 270 13.26 -16.04 14.63
N SER A 271 12.21 -15.86 13.83
CA SER A 271 11.84 -14.53 13.32
C SER A 271 11.49 -13.54 14.43
N VAL A 272 10.77 -13.99 15.46
CA VAL A 272 10.47 -13.17 16.65
C VAL A 272 11.75 -12.88 17.45
N GLY A 273 12.62 -13.86 17.64
CA GLY A 273 13.92 -13.69 18.29
C GLY A 273 14.83 -12.69 17.57
N CYS A 274 14.84 -12.70 16.23
CA CYS A 274 15.55 -11.69 15.44
C CYS A 274 14.97 -10.28 15.63
N TRP A 275 13.64 -10.13 15.73
CA TRP A 275 13.02 -8.84 16.03
C TRP A 275 13.37 -8.34 17.43
N LEU A 276 13.27 -9.20 18.45
CA LEU A 276 13.59 -8.86 19.83
C LEU A 276 15.08 -8.55 20.03
N ALA A 277 15.97 -9.25 19.31
CA ALA A 277 17.39 -8.90 19.26
C ALA A 277 17.62 -7.54 18.59
N GLY A 278 16.86 -7.24 17.52
CA GLY A 278 16.77 -5.90 16.95
C GLY A 278 16.39 -4.85 17.99
N ALA A 279 15.26 -5.04 18.67
CA ALA A 279 14.81 -4.15 19.76
C ALA A 279 15.92 -3.90 20.79
N ALA A 280 16.48 -4.97 21.38
CA ALA A 280 17.55 -4.87 22.38
C ALA A 280 18.87 -4.25 21.87
N THR A 281 19.11 -4.19 20.56
CA THR A 281 20.31 -3.55 19.99
C THR A 281 20.08 -2.12 19.50
N PHE A 282 18.83 -1.72 19.30
CA PHE A 282 18.46 -0.41 18.77
C PHE A 282 17.78 0.53 19.79
N THR A 283 17.31 0.04 20.94
CA THR A 283 16.77 0.89 22.04
C THR A 283 17.78 1.91 22.57
N ASP A 284 19.05 1.52 22.65
CA ASP A 284 20.14 2.33 23.22
C ASP A 284 21.17 2.75 22.15
N ALA A 285 20.77 2.76 20.87
CA ALA A 285 21.68 2.98 19.76
C ALA A 285 22.05 4.48 19.58
N PRO A 286 23.30 4.78 19.19
CA PRO A 286 23.68 6.14 18.77
C PRO A 286 22.88 6.59 17.54
N ALA A 287 22.73 7.92 17.42
CA ALA A 287 21.79 8.58 16.50
C ALA A 287 22.03 8.33 14.99
N ASP A 288 23.17 7.75 14.62
CA ASP A 288 23.53 7.38 13.26
C ASP A 288 22.92 6.04 12.81
N ARG A 289 22.71 5.09 13.73
CA ARG A 289 22.22 3.74 13.41
C ARG A 289 20.78 3.68 12.90
N PRO A 290 19.82 4.51 13.38
CA PRO A 290 18.49 4.61 12.77
C PRO A 290 18.54 4.99 11.28
N ALA A 291 19.52 5.81 10.87
CA ALA A 291 19.69 6.18 9.47
C ALA A 291 20.07 4.97 8.60
N LEU A 292 20.90 4.04 9.10
CA LEU A 292 21.26 2.81 8.36
C LEU A 292 20.05 1.91 8.10
N ILE A 293 19.15 1.77 9.09
CA ILE A 293 17.88 1.04 8.91
C ILE A 293 17.00 1.75 7.86
N ALA A 294 16.88 3.07 7.95
CA ALA A 294 16.13 3.85 6.98
C ALA A 294 16.71 3.72 5.55
N TYR A 295 18.03 3.73 5.36
CA TYR A 295 18.65 3.49 4.06
C TYR A 295 18.46 2.06 3.57
N GLY A 296 18.64 1.05 4.43
CA GLY A 296 18.46 -0.36 4.09
C GLY A 296 17.02 -0.69 3.65
N THR A 297 16.03 -0.22 4.41
CA THR A 297 14.61 -0.39 4.08
C THR A 297 14.21 0.30 2.77
N ARG A 298 14.70 1.52 2.51
CA ARG A 298 14.54 2.22 1.22
C ARG A 298 15.12 1.39 0.06
N LEU A 299 16.37 0.94 0.18
CA LEU A 299 17.05 0.18 -0.89
C LEU A 299 16.38 -1.17 -1.18
N VAL A 300 15.96 -1.89 -0.14
CA VAL A 300 15.20 -3.14 -0.31
C VAL A 300 13.87 -2.88 -1.02
N LEU A 301 13.10 -1.87 -0.60
CA LEU A 301 11.83 -1.56 -1.25
C LEU A 301 12.01 -1.12 -2.71
N VAL A 302 13.02 -0.30 -3.01
CA VAL A 302 13.36 0.10 -4.40
C VAL A 302 13.75 -1.12 -5.24
N ALA A 303 14.57 -2.04 -4.71
CA ALA A 303 14.92 -3.26 -5.42
C ALA A 303 13.70 -4.15 -5.72
N VAL A 304 12.76 -4.27 -4.79
CA VAL A 304 11.50 -5.01 -4.99
C VAL A 304 10.59 -4.30 -6.01
N LEU A 305 10.48 -2.97 -5.95
CA LEU A 305 9.72 -2.19 -6.93
C LEU A 305 10.30 -2.32 -8.35
N VAL A 306 11.63 -2.24 -8.50
CA VAL A 306 12.32 -2.46 -9.78
C VAL A 306 12.08 -3.89 -10.29
N ALA A 307 12.21 -4.91 -9.43
CA ALA A 307 11.90 -6.29 -9.80
C ALA A 307 10.42 -6.47 -10.23
N GLY A 308 9.49 -5.78 -9.56
CA GLY A 308 8.07 -5.73 -9.92
C GLY A 308 7.83 -5.09 -11.29
N ILE A 309 8.47 -3.95 -11.58
CA ILE A 309 8.41 -3.28 -12.89
C ILE A 309 8.96 -4.20 -13.99
N LEU A 310 10.14 -4.80 -13.78
CA LEU A 310 10.75 -5.73 -14.74
C LEU A 310 9.86 -6.95 -14.99
N PHE A 311 9.21 -7.48 -13.96
CA PHE A 311 8.21 -8.53 -14.08
C PHE A 311 7.01 -8.07 -14.94
N VAL A 312 6.42 -6.90 -14.66
CA VAL A 312 5.28 -6.33 -15.41
C VAL A 312 5.64 -6.06 -16.88
N LEU A 313 6.85 -5.56 -17.17
CA LEU A 313 7.37 -5.41 -18.53
C LEU A 313 7.53 -6.77 -19.24
N GLY A 314 7.92 -7.81 -18.50
CA GLY A 314 7.91 -9.20 -18.98
C GLY A 314 6.51 -9.72 -19.31
N LEU A 315 5.48 -9.37 -18.53
CA LEU A 315 4.08 -9.68 -18.83
C LEU A 315 3.65 -9.05 -20.16
N ALA A 316 3.98 -7.77 -20.37
CA ALA A 316 3.59 -7.01 -21.56
C ALA A 316 4.16 -7.62 -22.85
N ARG A 317 5.43 -8.02 -22.85
CA ARG A 317 6.11 -8.66 -24.00
C ARG A 317 5.55 -10.03 -24.36
N GLY A 318 5.05 -10.76 -23.38
CA GLY A 318 4.65 -12.16 -23.55
C GLY A 318 3.19 -12.37 -23.98
N GLY A 319 2.46 -11.30 -24.31
CA GLY A 319 1.06 -11.32 -24.74
C GLY A 319 0.08 -11.83 -23.68
N SER A 320 -0.76 -10.97 -23.10
CA SER A 320 -1.83 -11.45 -22.21
C SER A 320 -2.85 -12.26 -23.01
N GLN A 321 -2.98 -13.56 -22.69
CA GLN A 321 -4.05 -14.36 -23.28
C GLN A 321 -5.40 -13.83 -22.78
N GLY A 322 -6.39 -13.82 -23.67
CA GLY A 322 -7.69 -13.21 -23.43
C GLY A 322 -8.49 -13.95 -22.36
N HIS A 323 -8.28 -13.58 -21.09
CA HIS A 323 -9.17 -13.93 -19.98
C HIS A 323 -9.88 -12.66 -19.51
N GLU A 324 -11.21 -12.69 -19.51
CA GLU A 324 -12.07 -11.63 -18.98
C GLU A 324 -12.07 -11.67 -17.44
N PRO A 325 -11.41 -10.73 -16.73
CA PRO A 325 -11.42 -10.69 -15.27
C PRO A 325 -12.62 -9.86 -14.80
N GLY A 326 -13.12 -10.13 -13.59
CA GLY A 326 -14.26 -9.42 -13.02
C GLY A 326 -14.10 -7.89 -13.08
N ALA A 327 -15.15 -7.20 -13.53
CA ALA A 327 -15.23 -5.75 -13.47
C ALA A 327 -15.02 -5.25 -12.03
N LEU A 328 -14.76 -3.94 -11.86
CA LEU A 328 -14.65 -3.25 -10.55
C LEU A 328 -16.00 -3.16 -9.80
N ARG A 329 -16.78 -4.23 -9.82
CA ARG A 329 -18.06 -4.40 -9.15
C ARG A 329 -17.78 -4.88 -7.73
N LEU A 330 -18.18 -4.08 -6.75
CA LEU A 330 -18.01 -4.41 -5.34
C LEU A 330 -18.90 -5.62 -5.00
N GLY A 331 -18.27 -6.72 -4.57
CA GLY A 331 -18.97 -8.01 -4.37
C GLY A 331 -19.89 -8.07 -3.14
N HIS A 332 -19.99 -7.01 -2.34
CA HIS A 332 -20.82 -6.96 -1.13
C HIS A 332 -21.11 -5.51 -0.68
N PRO A 333 -22.29 -5.20 -0.10
CA PRO A 333 -22.62 -3.84 0.38
C PRO A 333 -21.66 -3.28 1.43
N ILE A 334 -21.03 -4.12 2.26
CA ILE A 334 -20.00 -3.69 3.24
C ILE A 334 -18.84 -2.98 2.54
N PHE A 335 -18.42 -3.47 1.37
CA PHE A 335 -17.36 -2.84 0.59
C PHE A 335 -17.81 -1.51 -0.03
N ALA A 336 -19.08 -1.42 -0.46
CA ALA A 336 -19.66 -0.16 -0.93
C ALA A 336 -19.71 0.91 0.18
N LEU A 337 -20.07 0.50 1.39
CA LEU A 337 -20.01 1.36 2.58
C LEU A 337 -18.57 1.80 2.87
N GLY A 338 -17.59 0.90 2.80
CA GLY A 338 -16.16 1.24 2.95
C GLY A 338 -15.67 2.29 1.94
N ILE A 339 -16.05 2.15 0.66
CA ILE A 339 -15.75 3.18 -0.36
C ILE A 339 -16.45 4.50 -0.04
N LEU A 340 -17.73 4.46 0.35
CA LEU A 340 -18.49 5.66 0.69
C LEU A 340 -17.88 6.42 1.87
N LEU A 341 -17.48 5.72 2.95
CA LEU A 341 -16.82 6.33 4.10
C LEU A 341 -15.50 7.02 3.71
N LEU A 342 -14.69 6.37 2.86
CA LEU A 342 -13.46 6.94 2.35
C LEU A 342 -13.72 8.17 1.46
N ALA A 343 -14.73 8.11 0.58
CA ALA A 343 -15.10 9.23 -0.28
C ALA A 343 -15.63 10.44 0.52
N VAL A 344 -16.46 10.21 1.55
CA VAL A 344 -16.92 11.28 2.46
C VAL A 344 -15.73 11.89 3.23
N ASN A 345 -14.81 11.06 3.72
CA ASN A 345 -13.58 11.53 4.35
C ASN A 345 -12.70 12.35 3.39
N SER A 346 -12.62 11.98 2.11
CA SER A 346 -11.92 12.74 1.06
C SER A 346 -12.55 14.09 0.72
N VAL A 347 -13.86 14.24 0.91
CA VAL A 347 -14.59 15.50 0.65
C VAL A 347 -14.51 16.46 1.84
N SER A 348 -14.17 15.96 3.03
CA SER A 348 -14.14 16.70 4.31
C SER A 348 -13.38 18.03 4.30
N PRO A 349 -12.24 18.20 3.58
CA PRO A 349 -11.57 19.50 3.47
C PRO A 349 -12.46 20.54 2.81
N TYR A 350 -13.05 20.22 1.66
CA TYR A 350 -13.80 21.16 0.83
C TYR A 350 -15.14 21.59 1.44
N VAL A 351 -15.78 20.72 2.23
CA VAL A 351 -17.04 21.08 2.91
C VAL A 351 -16.82 21.80 4.25
N GLY A 352 -15.57 22.00 4.69
CA GLY A 352 -15.25 22.71 5.93
C GLY A 352 -15.28 21.85 7.21
N LEU A 353 -15.14 20.51 7.07
CA LEU A 353 -15.09 19.57 8.20
C LEU A 353 -13.67 19.48 8.78
N LYS A 354 -12.82 18.60 8.22
CA LYS A 354 -11.43 18.39 8.66
C LYS A 354 -10.49 18.35 7.47
N THR A 355 -9.28 18.88 7.66
CA THR A 355 -8.18 18.84 6.69
C THR A 355 -7.31 17.60 6.86
N GLU A 356 -7.14 17.11 8.10
CA GLU A 356 -6.29 15.96 8.41
C GLU A 356 -6.86 14.61 7.92
N SER A 357 -5.98 13.64 7.67
CA SER A 357 -6.27 12.26 7.23
C SER A 357 -7.24 12.15 6.05
N SER A 358 -7.29 13.16 5.18
CA SER A 358 -8.31 13.34 4.12
C SER A 358 -7.85 12.91 2.71
N PHE A 359 -6.73 12.18 2.61
CA PHE A 359 -6.08 11.78 1.35
C PHE A 359 -5.56 12.92 0.45
N THR A 360 -5.63 14.17 0.89
CA THR A 360 -5.03 15.36 0.25
C THR A 360 -3.49 15.43 0.41
N MET A 361 -2.84 14.28 0.53
CA MET A 361 -1.45 14.15 0.97
C MET A 361 -0.47 14.94 0.10
N PHE A 362 0.42 15.69 0.75
CA PHE A 362 1.48 16.47 0.12
C PHE A 362 0.98 17.39 -1.00
N SER A 363 -0.17 18.03 -0.79
CA SER A 363 -0.83 18.86 -1.81
C SER A 363 -0.63 20.36 -1.64
N ASN A 364 -0.19 20.87 -0.48
CA ASN A 364 -0.28 22.31 -0.16
C ASN A 364 -1.72 22.87 -0.23
N LEU A 365 -2.75 22.03 -0.13
CA LEU A 365 -4.14 22.48 -0.07
C LEU A 365 -4.38 23.26 1.23
N HIS A 366 -4.99 24.44 1.09
CA HIS A 366 -5.50 25.26 2.19
C HIS A 366 -6.98 25.53 1.97
N THR A 367 -7.80 25.17 2.96
CA THR A 367 -9.27 25.42 3.04
C THR A 367 -9.68 26.01 4.41
N GLU A 368 -8.71 26.23 5.29
CA GLU A 368 -8.84 26.67 6.69
C GLU A 368 -8.46 28.14 6.93
N GLN A 369 -8.87 28.71 8.07
CA GLN A 369 -8.59 30.09 8.49
C GLN A 369 -9.00 31.17 7.46
N GLY A 370 -10.11 30.96 6.75
CA GLY A 370 -10.54 31.83 5.65
C GLY A 370 -9.61 31.85 4.43
N SER A 371 -8.67 30.91 4.34
CA SER A 371 -7.83 30.68 3.15
C SER A 371 -8.47 29.65 2.25
N TRP A 372 -8.50 29.91 0.94
CA TRP A 372 -8.96 28.95 -0.06
C TRP A 372 -8.08 29.03 -1.31
N ASN A 373 -7.26 28.01 -1.55
CA ASN A 373 -6.28 28.03 -2.65
C ASN A 373 -6.57 27.05 -3.80
N HIS A 374 -7.66 26.29 -3.72
CA HIS A 374 -8.04 25.28 -4.70
C HIS A 374 -8.61 25.89 -5.99
N LEU A 375 -8.15 25.40 -7.16
CA LEU A 375 -8.44 26.03 -8.46
C LEU A 375 -9.71 25.54 -9.16
N LEU A 376 -10.18 24.31 -8.89
CA LEU A 376 -11.41 23.76 -9.52
C LEU A 376 -12.66 23.81 -8.63
N ILE A 377 -12.53 23.42 -7.37
CA ILE A 377 -13.60 23.45 -6.37
C ILE A 377 -13.63 24.86 -5.73
N PRO A 378 -14.74 25.61 -5.83
CA PRO A 378 -14.84 26.95 -5.25
C PRO A 378 -15.20 26.90 -3.75
N GLU A 379 -14.83 27.94 -3.01
CA GLU A 379 -15.11 28.08 -1.57
C GLU A 379 -16.61 27.99 -1.24
N ALA A 380 -17.50 28.34 -2.18
CA ALA A 380 -18.96 28.21 -2.03
C ALA A 380 -19.46 26.77 -1.78
N VAL A 381 -18.60 25.74 -1.89
CA VAL A 381 -18.90 24.35 -1.49
C VAL A 381 -18.73 24.13 0.03
N ARG A 382 -18.08 25.06 0.74
CA ARG A 382 -17.87 25.01 2.19
C ARG A 382 -19.20 25.21 2.92
N VAL A 383 -19.62 24.20 3.69
CA VAL A 383 -20.89 24.19 4.44
C VAL A 383 -20.68 24.41 5.93
N PHE A 384 -19.56 23.90 6.48
CA PHE A 384 -19.27 23.90 7.90
C PHE A 384 -18.14 24.89 8.24
N PRO A 385 -18.20 25.59 9.39
CA PRO A 385 -17.20 26.58 9.80
C PRO A 385 -16.04 26.00 10.62
N TYR A 386 -15.95 24.67 10.80
CA TYR A 386 -15.04 24.07 11.79
C TYR A 386 -13.56 24.36 11.51
N GLN A 387 -13.18 24.47 10.24
CA GLN A 387 -11.80 24.80 9.84
C GLN A 387 -11.38 26.26 10.14
N ASP A 388 -12.33 27.14 10.46
CA ASP A 388 -12.05 28.50 10.93
C ASP A 388 -12.02 28.59 12.48
N GLN A 389 -12.43 27.52 13.18
CA GLN A 389 -12.55 27.44 14.63
C GLN A 389 -11.37 26.70 15.26
N LEU A 390 -10.15 27.18 15.00
CA LEU A 390 -8.93 26.54 15.50
C LEU A 390 -8.79 26.68 17.02
N VAL A 391 -8.50 25.56 17.68
CA VAL A 391 -8.11 25.50 19.09
C VAL A 391 -6.61 25.24 19.22
N ARG A 392 -5.95 25.93 20.14
CA ARG A 392 -4.53 25.67 20.46
C ARG A 392 -4.47 24.65 21.58
N ILE A 393 -3.95 23.47 21.27
CA ILE A 393 -3.53 22.49 22.28
C ILE A 393 -2.15 22.93 22.79
N THR A 394 -1.99 23.01 24.12
CA THR A 394 -0.78 23.47 24.82
C THR A 394 -0.31 22.44 25.83
#